data_AF-A0A1E5UER5-F1
#
_entry.id   AF-A0A1E5UER5-F1
#
_cell.length_a   1.000
_cell.length_b   1.000
_cell.length_c   1.000
_cell.angle_alpha   90.00
_cell.angle_beta   90.00
_cell.angle_gamma   90.00
#
_symmetry.space_group_name_H-M   'P 1'
#
loop_
_entity.id
_entity.type
_entity.pdbx_description
1 polymer ?
#
loop_
_entity_poly.entity_id
_entity_poly.type
_entity_poly.pdbx_seq_one_letter_code
_entity_poly.pdbx_strand_id
1 'polypeptide(L)'
;MYEYFDKLPKIAGEEMPNQDFFNKLNRPQKVFYCMLVFNGDVDNGGVNQFFFNKPEFAFAVLETFEELKLPKLKNDYEKCLNELMGNADSYGKRKQIFNDENKSWEKRWKAFTDGYAEIKSAEKLEDYYYDKEFKKEYYKHVVEYIDKNIDKFTEK
;
A
#
# COMPACT_ATOMS: atom_id res chain seq x y z
N MET A 1 10.84 -4.61 -11.01
CA MET A 1 9.74 -3.63 -11.07
C MET A 1 9.73 -2.74 -9.82
N TYR A 2 9.86 -3.29 -8.61
CA TYR A 2 9.80 -2.57 -7.33
C TYR A 2 10.88 -1.50 -7.09
N GLU A 3 12.13 -1.74 -7.48
CA GLU A 3 13.19 -0.72 -7.39
C GLU A 3 12.91 0.56 -8.19
N TYR A 4 12.05 0.51 -9.21
CA TYR A 4 11.72 1.70 -10.00
C TYR A 4 10.66 2.56 -9.31
N PHE A 5 9.85 2.01 -8.38
CA PHE A 5 8.72 2.73 -7.81
C PHE A 5 9.06 3.56 -6.58
N ASP A 6 9.91 3.05 -5.68
CA ASP A 6 10.53 3.90 -4.64
C ASP A 6 11.44 4.98 -5.25
N LYS A 7 11.79 4.82 -6.54
CA LYS A 7 12.50 5.80 -7.35
C LYS A 7 11.56 6.68 -8.17
N LEU A 8 10.22 6.60 -8.06
CA LEU A 8 9.29 7.42 -8.86
C LEU A 8 9.54 8.92 -8.72
N PRO A 9 9.70 9.48 -7.50
CA PRO A 9 10.10 10.87 -7.36
C PRO A 9 11.42 11.13 -8.12
N LYS A 10 12.42 10.27 -7.92
CA LYS A 10 13.72 10.38 -8.59
C LYS A 10 13.64 10.27 -10.12
N ILE A 11 12.77 9.41 -10.66
CA ILE A 11 12.51 9.24 -12.09
C ILE A 11 11.79 10.46 -12.65
N ALA A 12 10.89 11.06 -11.86
CA ALA A 12 10.25 12.33 -12.17
C ALA A 12 11.19 13.54 -12.01
N GLY A 13 12.45 13.34 -11.61
CA GLY A 13 13.44 14.41 -11.37
C GLY A 13 13.25 15.15 -10.05
N GLU A 14 12.47 14.58 -9.13
CA GLU A 14 12.12 15.15 -7.83
C GLU A 14 12.87 14.39 -6.71
N GLU A 15 13.85 15.01 -6.09
CA GLU A 15 14.52 14.46 -4.89
C GLU A 15 13.78 14.89 -3.62
N MET A 16 12.60 14.31 -3.40
CA MET A 16 11.78 14.61 -2.23
C MET A 16 11.16 13.37 -1.59
N PRO A 17 10.72 13.47 -0.32
CA PRO A 17 9.98 12.41 0.34
C PRO A 17 8.74 11.98 -0.46
N ASN A 18 8.41 10.68 -0.40
CA ASN A 18 7.27 10.10 -1.11
C ASN A 18 5.94 10.81 -0.80
N GLN A 19 5.74 11.26 0.44
CA GLN A 19 4.54 11.97 0.85
C GLN A 19 4.45 13.37 0.21
N ASP A 20 5.57 14.07 0.08
CA ASP A 20 5.61 15.39 -0.57
C ASP A 20 5.35 15.25 -2.07
N PHE A 21 5.95 14.24 -2.70
CA PHE A 21 5.67 13.91 -4.09
C PHE A 21 4.18 13.59 -4.28
N PHE A 22 3.63 12.72 -3.44
CA PHE A 22 2.21 12.37 -3.48
C PHE A 22 1.32 13.61 -3.35
N ASN A 23 1.65 14.56 -2.47
CA ASN A 23 0.86 15.76 -2.26
C ASN A 23 0.77 16.65 -3.51
N LYS A 24 1.82 16.68 -4.35
CA LYS A 24 1.82 17.41 -5.63
C LYS A 24 0.93 16.78 -6.69
N LEU A 25 0.65 15.48 -6.60
CA LEU A 25 -0.13 14.77 -7.60
C LEU A 25 -1.59 15.23 -7.60
N ASN A 26 -2.17 15.32 -8.79
CA ASN A 26 -3.62 15.48 -8.93
C ASN A 26 -4.36 14.18 -8.59
N ARG A 27 -5.70 14.21 -8.53
CA ARG A 27 -6.47 13.08 -8.00
C ARG A 27 -6.26 11.77 -8.79
N PRO A 28 -6.36 11.72 -10.13
CA PRO A 28 -6.07 10.49 -10.87
C PRO A 28 -4.65 9.96 -10.71
N GLN A 29 -3.66 10.86 -10.68
CA GLN A 29 -2.27 10.48 -10.41
C GLN A 29 -2.11 9.88 -9.01
N LYS A 30 -2.80 10.43 -7.99
CA LYS A 30 -2.82 9.86 -6.63
C LYS A 30 -3.41 8.46 -6.59
N VAL A 31 -4.53 8.22 -7.28
CA VAL A 31 -5.15 6.89 -7.38
C VAL A 31 -4.16 5.89 -7.97
N PHE A 32 -3.51 6.25 -9.07
CA PHE A 32 -2.50 5.39 -9.69
C PHE A 32 -1.27 5.18 -8.78
N TYR A 33 -0.82 6.22 -8.09
CA TYR A 33 0.30 6.13 -7.16
C TYR A 33 -0.01 5.19 -5.99
N CYS A 34 -1.17 5.32 -5.35
CA CYS A 34 -1.62 4.43 -4.27
C CYS A 34 -1.67 2.97 -4.72
N MET A 35 -2.18 2.73 -5.92
CA MET A 35 -2.16 1.45 -6.62
C MET A 35 -0.74 0.84 -6.67
N LEU A 36 0.23 1.62 -7.11
CA LEU A 36 1.63 1.18 -7.24
C LEU A 36 2.27 0.89 -5.89
N VAL A 37 2.06 1.76 -4.89
CA VAL A 37 2.60 1.57 -3.55
C VAL A 37 2.00 0.31 -2.90
N PHE A 38 0.68 0.14 -2.99
CA PHE A 38 0.00 -1.02 -2.41
C PHE A 38 0.48 -2.32 -3.04
N ASN A 39 0.44 -2.43 -4.37
CA ASN A 39 0.95 -3.61 -5.07
C ASN A 39 2.43 -3.86 -4.75
N GLY A 40 3.19 -2.77 -4.63
CA GLY A 40 4.58 -2.70 -4.21
C GLY A 40 4.94 -3.64 -3.06
N ASP A 41 4.19 -3.50 -1.97
CA ASP A 41 4.43 -4.26 -0.74
C ASP A 41 3.60 -5.53 -0.66
N VAL A 42 2.34 -5.50 -1.11
CA VAL A 42 1.43 -6.66 -0.96
C VAL A 42 1.88 -7.83 -1.82
N ASP A 43 2.35 -7.60 -3.05
CA ASP A 43 2.86 -8.68 -3.89
C ASP A 43 4.16 -9.32 -3.36
N ASN A 44 4.83 -8.70 -2.36
CA ASN A 44 6.08 -9.19 -1.78
C ASN A 44 5.90 -9.81 -0.39
N GLY A 45 5.13 -9.17 0.49
CA GLY A 45 4.95 -9.62 1.87
C GLY A 45 3.57 -9.32 2.44
N GLY A 46 2.57 -9.14 1.58
CA GLY A 46 1.18 -9.00 2.00
C GLY A 46 0.84 -7.65 2.63
N VAL A 47 -0.38 -7.57 3.15
CA VAL A 47 -0.97 -6.34 3.70
C VAL A 47 -0.20 -5.86 4.93
N ASN A 48 0.32 -6.77 5.76
CA ASN A 48 1.17 -6.41 6.89
C ASN A 48 2.44 -5.68 6.44
N GLN A 49 3.10 -6.14 5.38
CA GLN A 49 4.29 -5.45 4.86
C GLN A 49 3.94 -4.04 4.38
N PHE A 50 2.83 -3.89 3.66
CA PHE A 50 2.36 -2.56 3.21
C PHE A 50 2.12 -1.62 4.40
N PHE A 51 1.34 -2.05 5.39
CA PHE A 51 1.10 -1.22 6.57
C PHE A 51 2.38 -0.93 7.33
N PHE A 52 3.32 -1.88 7.41
CA PHE A 52 4.58 -1.68 8.10
C PHE A 52 5.48 -0.68 7.39
N ASN A 53 5.54 -0.70 6.06
CA ASN A 53 6.47 0.13 5.29
C ASN A 53 5.91 1.50 4.96
N LYS A 54 4.60 1.60 4.71
CA LYS A 54 3.93 2.74 4.09
C LYS A 54 2.62 3.11 4.81
N PRO A 55 2.57 3.17 6.16
CA PRO A 55 1.33 3.44 6.90
C PRO A 55 0.66 4.76 6.53
N GLU A 56 1.45 5.75 6.07
CA GLU A 56 0.96 7.06 5.63
C GLU A 56 0.01 6.99 4.42
N PHE A 57 0.03 5.89 3.66
CA PHE A 57 -0.84 5.68 2.50
C PHE A 57 -2.09 4.83 2.81
N ALA A 58 -2.27 4.37 4.05
CA ALA A 58 -3.29 3.39 4.39
C ALA A 58 -4.73 3.85 4.05
N PHE A 59 -5.10 5.08 4.42
CA PHE A 59 -6.42 5.62 4.07
C PHE A 59 -6.55 5.95 2.58
N ALA A 60 -5.48 6.47 1.96
CA ALA A 60 -5.47 6.81 0.55
C ALA A 60 -5.65 5.59 -0.37
N VAL A 61 -5.20 4.41 0.08
CA VAL A 61 -5.44 3.13 -0.60
C VAL A 61 -6.91 2.70 -0.48
N LEU A 62 -7.54 2.87 0.69
CA LEU A 62 -8.98 2.58 0.85
C LEU A 62 -9.82 3.43 -0.10
N GLU A 63 -9.54 4.73 -0.17
CA GLU A 63 -10.22 5.65 -1.09
C GLU A 63 -9.98 5.26 -2.57
N THR A 64 -8.78 4.81 -2.89
CA THR A 64 -8.44 4.30 -4.23
C THR A 64 -9.32 3.11 -4.61
N PHE A 65 -9.56 2.15 -3.71
CA PHE A 65 -10.42 1.01 -4.01
C PHE A 65 -11.89 1.39 -4.19
N GLU A 66 -12.36 2.39 -3.46
CA GLU A 66 -13.67 2.98 -3.68
C GLU A 66 -13.78 3.63 -5.06
N GLU A 67 -12.79 4.45 -5.43
CA GLU A 67 -12.79 5.18 -6.70
C GLU A 67 -12.65 4.25 -7.92
N LEU A 68 -11.86 3.18 -7.80
CA LEU A 68 -11.75 2.13 -8.81
C LEU A 68 -12.97 1.19 -8.86
N LYS A 69 -13.95 1.37 -7.96
CA LYS A 69 -15.16 0.53 -7.86
C LYS A 69 -14.82 -0.94 -7.61
N LEU A 70 -13.95 -1.21 -6.63
CA LEU A 70 -13.50 -2.54 -6.22
C LEU A 70 -14.11 -2.93 -4.85
N PRO A 71 -15.43 -3.16 -4.75
CA PRO A 71 -16.11 -3.28 -3.45
C PRO A 71 -15.62 -4.45 -2.61
N LYS A 72 -15.30 -5.60 -3.22
CA LYS A 72 -14.75 -6.76 -2.49
C LYS A 72 -13.41 -6.41 -1.83
N LEU A 73 -12.49 -5.85 -2.61
CA LEU A 73 -11.16 -5.45 -2.15
C LEU A 73 -11.26 -4.33 -1.10
N LYS A 74 -12.09 -3.30 -1.34
CA LYS A 74 -12.37 -2.22 -0.40
C LYS A 74 -12.82 -2.77 0.96
N ASN A 75 -13.85 -3.61 0.97
CA ASN A 75 -14.48 -4.08 2.21
C ASN A 75 -13.57 -5.00 3.03
N ASP A 76 -12.76 -5.83 2.38
CA ASP A 76 -11.82 -6.69 3.10
C ASP A 76 -10.56 -5.91 3.54
N TYR A 77 -10.10 -4.93 2.76
CA TYR A 77 -9.04 -4.01 3.15
C TYR A 77 -9.44 -3.11 4.33
N GLU A 78 -10.69 -2.61 4.36
CA GLU A 78 -11.22 -1.80 5.46
C GLU A 78 -11.15 -2.55 6.81
N LYS A 79 -11.37 -3.86 6.81
CA LYS A 79 -11.19 -4.69 8.02
C LYS A 79 -9.73 -4.73 8.45
N CYS A 80 -8.81 -4.89 7.51
CA CYS A 80 -7.38 -4.86 7.77
C CYS A 80 -6.96 -3.51 8.38
N LEU A 81 -7.49 -2.42 7.83
CA LEU A 81 -7.24 -1.07 8.31
C LEU A 81 -7.81 -0.84 9.72
N ASN A 82 -9.01 -1.35 10.00
CA ASN A 82 -9.61 -1.29 11.34
C ASN A 82 -8.78 -2.07 12.37
N GLU A 83 -8.25 -3.24 12.01
CA GLU A 83 -7.32 -4.00 12.86
C GLU A 83 -6.01 -3.24 13.10
N LEU A 84 -5.46 -2.59 12.08
CA LEU A 84 -4.28 -1.73 12.23
C LEU A 84 -4.56 -0.59 13.22
N MET A 85 -5.68 0.11 13.07
CA MET A 85 -6.06 1.21 13.96
C MET A 85 -6.28 0.72 15.40
N GLY A 86 -6.94 -0.43 15.58
CA GLY A 86 -7.13 -1.05 16.89
C GLY A 86 -5.83 -1.48 17.57
N ASN A 87 -4.79 -1.75 16.77
CA ASN A 87 -3.46 -2.17 17.24
C ASN A 87 -2.38 -1.09 17.08
N ALA A 88 -2.75 0.19 16.93
CA ALA A 88 -1.81 1.27 16.60
C ALA A 88 -0.64 1.39 17.60
N ASP A 89 -0.90 1.24 18.90
CA ASP A 89 0.14 1.25 19.93
C ASP A 89 1.12 0.09 19.79
N SER A 90 0.61 -1.12 19.48
CA SER A 90 1.44 -2.29 19.26
C SER A 90 2.29 -2.13 18.00
N TYR A 91 1.65 -1.67 16.92
CA TYR A 91 2.32 -1.33 15.67
C TYR A 91 3.47 -0.34 15.88
N GLY A 92 3.24 0.77 16.60
CA GLY A 92 4.25 1.77 16.88
C GLY A 92 5.45 1.19 17.65
N LYS A 93 5.20 0.39 18.68
CA LYS A 93 6.26 -0.30 19.45
C LYS A 93 7.06 -1.26 18.58
N ARG A 94 6.40 -2.08 17.76
CA ARG A 94 7.07 -3.02 16.86
C ARG A 94 7.91 -2.29 15.81
N LYS A 95 7.42 -1.17 15.26
CA LYS A 95 8.19 -0.33 14.32
C LYS A 95 9.44 0.26 14.98
N GLN A 96 9.33 0.73 16.23
CA GLN A 96 10.49 1.17 17.01
C GLN A 96 11.50 0.05 17.24
N ILE A 97 11.03 -1.15 17.62
CA ILE A 97 11.91 -2.32 17.83
C ILE A 97 12.63 -2.72 16.54
N PHE A 98 11.93 -2.73 15.41
CA PHE A 98 12.53 -3.08 14.11
C PHE A 98 13.60 -2.09 13.66
N ASN A 99 13.44 -0.81 13.97
CA ASN A 99 14.36 0.26 13.58
C ASN A 99 15.51 0.48 14.59
N ASP A 100 15.51 -0.19 15.74
CA ASP A 100 16.57 -0.09 16.75
C ASP A 100 17.78 -0.94 16.35
N GLU A 101 18.80 -0.29 15.79
CA GLU A 101 20.06 -0.94 15.35
C GLU A 101 20.86 -1.58 16.49
N ASN A 102 20.57 -1.24 17.75
CA ASN A 102 21.21 -1.88 18.90
C ASN A 102 20.62 -3.27 19.20
N LYS A 103 19.50 -3.64 18.57
CA LYS A 103 18.90 -4.98 18.71
C LYS A 103 19.42 -5.92 17.63
N SER A 104 19.50 -7.20 17.99
CA SER A 104 19.86 -8.25 17.03
C SER A 104 18.83 -8.33 15.89
N TRP A 105 19.28 -8.77 14.72
CA TRP A 105 18.42 -8.97 13.55
C TRP A 105 17.21 -9.84 13.89
N GLU A 106 17.38 -10.90 14.66
CA GLU A 106 16.30 -11.81 15.03
C GLU A 106 15.21 -11.10 15.84
N LYS A 107 15.59 -10.21 16.76
CA LYS A 107 14.62 -9.41 17.55
C LYS A 107 13.90 -8.40 16.67
N ARG A 108 14.61 -7.74 15.77
CA ARG A 108 14.05 -6.77 14.82
C ARG A 108 13.06 -7.48 13.89
N TRP A 109 13.51 -8.55 13.26
CA TRP A 109 12.72 -9.38 12.36
C TRP A 109 11.47 -9.94 13.05
N LYS A 110 11.60 -10.45 14.28
CA LYS A 110 10.44 -10.92 15.04
C LYS A 110 9.39 -9.82 15.23
N ALA A 111 9.79 -8.59 15.55
CA ALA A 111 8.85 -7.48 15.71
C ALA A 111 8.11 -7.13 14.40
N PHE A 112 8.75 -7.33 13.25
CA PHE A 112 8.08 -7.23 11.96
C PHE A 112 7.08 -8.38 11.76
N THR A 113 7.52 -9.63 11.95
CA THR A 113 6.68 -10.81 11.69
C THR A 113 5.51 -10.97 12.67
N ASP A 114 5.65 -10.48 13.90
CA ASP A 114 4.57 -10.50 14.89
C ASP A 114 3.35 -9.67 14.41
N GLY A 115 3.55 -8.70 13.51
CA GLY A 115 2.47 -7.91 12.92
C GLY A 115 1.47 -8.74 12.11
N TYR A 116 1.88 -9.87 11.49
CA TYR A 116 0.95 -10.73 10.75
C TYR A 116 -0.15 -11.33 11.63
N ALA A 117 0.13 -11.55 12.92
CA ALA A 117 -0.87 -12.07 13.86
C ALA A 117 -1.89 -11.00 14.31
N GLU A 118 -1.59 -9.72 14.10
CA GLU A 118 -2.43 -8.58 14.47
C GLU A 118 -3.40 -8.17 13.34
N ILE A 119 -3.06 -8.46 12.09
CA ILE A 119 -3.87 -8.13 10.89
C ILE A 119 -4.47 -9.42 10.30
N LYS A 120 -5.30 -10.11 11.08
CA LYS A 120 -5.83 -11.44 10.73
C LYS A 120 -6.72 -11.40 9.49
N SER A 121 -7.43 -10.30 9.27
CA SER A 121 -8.28 -10.15 8.11
C SER A 121 -7.52 -10.07 6.78
N ALA A 122 -6.19 -9.89 6.82
CA ALA A 122 -5.34 -9.93 5.63
C ALA A 122 -5.38 -11.28 4.93
N GLU A 123 -5.47 -12.40 5.66
CA GLU A 123 -5.54 -13.75 5.09
C GLU A 123 -6.64 -13.85 4.02
N LYS A 124 -7.84 -13.37 4.35
CA LYS A 124 -8.98 -13.38 3.44
C LYS A 124 -8.74 -12.53 2.18
N LEU A 125 -8.09 -11.36 2.32
CA LEU A 125 -7.77 -10.51 1.19
C LEU A 125 -6.74 -11.20 0.29
N GLU A 126 -5.69 -11.71 0.92
CA GLU A 126 -4.54 -12.34 0.26
C GLU A 126 -4.89 -13.66 -0.43
N ASP A 127 -5.88 -14.41 0.07
CA ASP A 127 -6.43 -15.63 -0.54
C ASP A 127 -6.83 -15.46 -2.00
N TYR A 128 -7.35 -14.28 -2.36
CA TYR A 128 -7.76 -14.00 -3.74
C TYR A 128 -6.90 -12.92 -4.40
N TYR A 129 -6.17 -12.11 -3.64
CA TYR A 129 -5.44 -10.99 -4.20
C TYR A 129 -4.36 -11.43 -5.20
N TYR A 130 -3.73 -12.58 -4.96
CA TYR A 130 -2.72 -13.16 -5.86
C TYR A 130 -3.31 -14.01 -6.99
N ASP A 131 -4.63 -14.24 -7.01
CA ASP A 131 -5.28 -14.98 -8.08
C ASP A 131 -5.17 -14.22 -9.41
N LYS A 132 -4.89 -14.96 -10.48
CA LYS A 132 -4.65 -14.38 -11.80
C LYS A 132 -5.89 -13.72 -12.39
N GLU A 133 -7.07 -14.30 -12.20
CA GLU A 133 -8.31 -13.74 -12.72
C GLU A 133 -8.72 -12.51 -11.91
N PHE A 134 -8.54 -12.55 -10.58
CA PHE A 134 -8.71 -11.36 -9.75
C PHE A 134 -7.75 -10.23 -10.16
N LYS A 135 -6.44 -10.50 -10.32
CA LYS A 135 -5.47 -9.50 -10.77
C LYS A 135 -5.82 -8.93 -12.14
N LYS A 136 -6.34 -9.76 -13.06
CA LYS A 136 -6.79 -9.31 -14.38
C LYS A 136 -7.98 -8.36 -14.28
N GLU A 137 -8.98 -8.67 -13.46
CA GLU A 137 -10.11 -7.78 -13.20
C GLU A 137 -9.63 -6.48 -12.55
N TYR A 138 -8.80 -6.58 -11.52
CA TYR A 138 -8.21 -5.44 -10.84
C TYR A 138 -7.47 -4.49 -11.80
N TYR A 139 -6.57 -5.01 -12.63
CA TYR A 139 -5.84 -4.20 -13.61
C TYR A 139 -6.75 -3.64 -14.70
N LYS A 140 -7.82 -4.35 -15.08
CA LYS A 140 -8.83 -3.80 -16.01
C LYS A 140 -9.47 -2.53 -15.44
N HIS A 141 -9.89 -2.55 -14.17
CA HIS A 141 -10.46 -1.36 -13.51
C HIS A 141 -9.48 -0.19 -13.47
N VAL A 142 -8.19 -0.47 -13.26
CA VAL A 142 -7.12 0.55 -13.26
C VAL A 142 -6.93 1.14 -14.65
N VAL A 143 -6.81 0.30 -15.69
CA VAL A 143 -6.64 0.76 -17.07
C VAL A 143 -7.83 1.58 -17.53
N GLU A 144 -9.06 1.14 -17.24
CA GLU A 144 -10.27 1.90 -17.55
C GLU A 144 -10.32 3.24 -16.82
N TYR A 145 -9.83 3.31 -15.59
CA TYR A 145 -9.76 4.56 -14.83
C TYR A 145 -8.73 5.53 -15.43
N ILE A 146 -7.56 5.03 -15.81
CA ILE A 146 -6.51 5.82 -16.46
C ILE A 146 -7.01 6.35 -17.80
N ASP A 147 -7.58 5.50 -18.64
CA ASP A 147 -8.09 5.87 -19.97
C ASP A 147 -9.13 6.99 -19.88
N LYS A 148 -10.09 6.87 -18.94
CA LYS A 148 -11.11 7.90 -18.69
C LYS A 148 -10.56 9.24 -18.17
N ASN A 149 -9.35 9.25 -17.62
CA ASN A 149 -8.73 10.43 -17.03
C ASN A 149 -7.39 10.78 -17.71
N ILE A 150 -7.13 10.27 -18.92
CA ILE A 150 -5.79 10.32 -19.53
C ILE A 150 -5.25 11.75 -19.65
N ASP A 151 -6.12 12.71 -19.97
CA ASP A 151 -5.76 14.12 -20.08
C ASP A 151 -5.16 14.64 -18.77
N LYS A 152 -5.75 14.25 -17.62
CA LYS A 152 -5.28 14.63 -16.28
C LYS A 152 -3.96 13.96 -15.89
N PHE A 153 -3.58 12.84 -16.51
CA PHE A 153 -2.26 12.25 -16.27
C PHE A 153 -1.13 13.05 -16.95
N THR A 154 -1.47 13.83 -17.98
CA THR A 154 -0.50 14.64 -18.73
C THR A 154 -0.43 16.10 -18.26
N GLU A 155 -1.39 16.52 -17.44
CA GLU A 155 -1.39 17.83 -16.78
C GLU A 155 -0.32 17.88 -15.67
N LYS A 156 0.48 18.95 -15.68
CA LYS A 156 1.51 19.24 -14.67
C LYS A 156 0.92 19.92 -13.45
#